data_AF-A0A970FVR5-F1
#
_entry.id   AF-A0A970FVR5-F1
#
_cell.length_a   1.000
_cell.length_b   1.000
_cell.length_c   1.000
_cell.angle_alpha   90.00
_cell.angle_beta   90.00
_cell.angle_gamma   90.00
#
_symmetry.space_group_name_H-M   'P 1'
#
loop_
_entity.id
_entity.type
_entity.pdbx_description
1 polymer ?
#
loop_
_entity_poly.entity_id
_entity_poly.type
_entity_poly.pdbx_seq_one_letter_code
_entity_poly.pdbx_strand_id
1 'polypeptide(L)'
;EQLISIYYHPCEFATVEFWDALNYGRGINTPRKDWKASRLRAPGEMEHDIEKLGCLIDHMLKRHSHFISADELLGSPGFGHAELNLTVTDADIRKLADAWRVSIGYSSCQGNWLCAAEVFSLLRAACCDKPLHPSFAYGPEQRIASEEGAAGFPEDYRKALCTAWPQMMGVPQIPDCFMLNGKRVNPVDMACTAAWLLREQPEEDTLVPIVRGFLEPERKVSVKNDFGSKWIIFPEHWQAEHILEITRLQTWTLKPARWIDA
;
A
#
# COMPACT_ATOMS: atom_id res chain seq x y z
N GLU A 1 -5.76 20.90 5.73
CA GLU A 1 -6.80 20.77 4.69
C GLU A 1 -7.36 19.34 4.66
N GLN A 2 -8.58 19.11 4.17
CA GLN A 2 -9.16 17.75 4.06
C GLN A 2 -9.31 17.34 2.58
N LEU A 3 -8.72 16.21 2.21
CA LEU A 3 -8.92 15.61 0.90
C LEU A 3 -10.26 14.87 0.88
N ILE A 4 -11.12 15.19 -0.09
CA ILE A 4 -12.37 14.47 -0.35
C ILE A 4 -12.25 13.86 -1.74
N SER A 5 -12.33 12.52 -1.82
CA SER A 5 -12.39 11.80 -3.09
C SER A 5 -13.83 11.39 -3.37
N ILE A 6 -14.34 11.78 -4.55
CA ILE A 6 -15.66 11.39 -5.04
C ILE A 6 -15.44 10.69 -6.38
N TYR A 7 -16.04 9.52 -6.56
CA TYR A 7 -15.99 8.78 -7.82
C TYR A 7 -17.41 8.43 -8.26
N TYR A 8 -17.62 8.38 -9.58
CA TYR A 8 -18.87 7.97 -10.21
C TYR A 8 -18.55 7.02 -11.35
N HIS A 9 -19.42 6.04 -11.60
CA HIS A 9 -19.34 5.27 -12.83
C HIS A 9 -20.15 5.98 -13.92
N PRO A 10 -19.54 6.37 -15.07
CA PRO A 10 -20.28 7.10 -16.12
C PRO A 10 -21.53 6.38 -16.62
N CYS A 11 -21.56 5.04 -16.56
CA CYS A 11 -22.73 4.26 -16.95
C CYS A 11 -23.95 4.51 -16.05
N GLU A 12 -23.78 4.97 -14.82
CA GLU A 12 -24.89 5.28 -13.91
C GLU A 12 -25.76 6.43 -14.45
N PHE A 13 -25.19 7.32 -15.27
CA PHE A 13 -25.93 8.40 -15.93
C PHE A 13 -26.63 7.95 -17.22
N ALA A 14 -26.13 6.91 -17.89
CA ALA A 14 -26.62 6.50 -19.21
C ALA A 14 -27.55 5.29 -19.18
N THR A 15 -27.33 4.37 -18.24
CA THR A 15 -27.99 3.07 -18.18
C THR A 15 -28.68 2.85 -16.85
N VAL A 16 -29.78 2.10 -16.86
CA VAL A 16 -30.55 1.78 -15.64
C VAL A 16 -29.86 0.76 -14.74
N GLU A 17 -28.91 -0.01 -15.27
CA GLU A 17 -28.26 -1.13 -14.60
C GLU A 17 -26.84 -1.35 -15.13
N PHE A 18 -25.94 -1.81 -14.27
CA PHE A 18 -24.58 -2.13 -14.67
C PHE A 18 -24.54 -3.28 -15.68
N TRP A 19 -23.74 -3.13 -16.72
CA TRP A 19 -23.55 -4.16 -17.73
C TRP A 19 -23.03 -5.47 -17.12
N ASP A 20 -22.12 -5.36 -16.15
CA ASP A 20 -21.59 -6.52 -15.44
C ASP A 20 -22.66 -7.24 -14.62
N ALA A 21 -23.67 -6.54 -14.11
CA ALA A 21 -24.75 -7.17 -13.36
C ALA A 21 -25.62 -8.05 -14.26
N LEU A 22 -25.84 -7.64 -15.52
CA LEU A 22 -26.62 -8.42 -16.49
C LEU A 22 -25.88 -9.65 -16.99
N ASN A 23 -24.56 -9.53 -17.16
CA ASN A 23 -23.75 -10.55 -17.82
C ASN A 23 -22.96 -11.42 -16.85
N TYR A 24 -22.70 -10.94 -15.64
CA TYR A 24 -21.94 -11.66 -14.62
C TYR A 24 -22.65 -11.76 -13.27
N GLY A 25 -23.93 -11.38 -13.22
CA GLY A 25 -24.73 -11.45 -11.99
C GLY A 25 -24.64 -12.82 -11.31
N ARG A 26 -24.44 -12.79 -9.99
CA ARG A 26 -24.28 -13.93 -9.08
C ARG A 26 -23.17 -14.89 -9.50
N GLY A 27 -22.09 -14.36 -10.07
CA GLY A 27 -20.92 -15.14 -10.48
C GLY A 27 -21.09 -15.94 -11.76
N ILE A 28 -22.15 -15.69 -12.54
CA ILE A 28 -22.33 -16.29 -13.86
C ILE A 28 -21.20 -15.79 -14.77
N ASN A 29 -20.64 -16.65 -15.60
CA ASN A 29 -19.68 -16.23 -16.64
C ASN A 29 -20.36 -16.32 -18.00
N THR A 30 -21.17 -15.32 -18.37
CA THR A 30 -21.95 -15.36 -19.62
C THR A 30 -21.00 -15.37 -20.82
N PRO A 31 -21.12 -16.33 -21.75
CA PRO A 31 -20.31 -16.35 -22.96
C PRO A 31 -20.50 -15.09 -23.78
N ARG A 32 -19.44 -14.60 -24.43
CA ARG A 32 -19.46 -13.34 -25.18
C ARG A 32 -20.57 -13.23 -26.23
N LYS A 33 -20.91 -14.35 -26.88
CA LYS A 33 -21.98 -14.42 -27.89
C LYS A 33 -23.38 -14.18 -27.31
N ASP A 34 -23.54 -14.36 -26.00
CA ASP A 34 -24.81 -14.28 -25.27
C ASP A 34 -24.88 -12.99 -24.42
N TRP A 35 -23.89 -12.09 -24.56
CA TRP A 35 -23.87 -10.82 -23.84
C TRP A 35 -25.05 -9.94 -24.21
N LYS A 36 -25.62 -9.30 -23.19
CA LYS A 36 -26.74 -8.36 -23.31
C LYS A 36 -26.23 -6.95 -23.08
N ALA A 37 -26.79 -6.00 -23.82
CA ALA A 37 -26.57 -4.59 -23.57
C ALA A 37 -27.37 -4.15 -22.33
N SER A 38 -26.80 -3.25 -21.52
CA SER A 38 -27.57 -2.54 -20.50
C SER A 38 -28.64 -1.67 -21.15
N ARG A 39 -29.82 -1.64 -20.56
CA ARG A 39 -30.89 -0.76 -21.02
C ARG A 39 -30.50 0.70 -20.75
N LEU A 40 -30.70 1.55 -21.75
CA LEU A 40 -30.54 2.99 -21.60
C LEU A 40 -31.63 3.56 -20.70
N ARG A 41 -31.30 4.64 -20.00
CA ARG A 41 -32.29 5.47 -19.31
C ARG A 41 -33.28 6.08 -20.29
N ALA A 42 -34.43 6.53 -19.79
CA ALA A 42 -35.41 7.18 -20.63
C ALA A 42 -34.86 8.53 -21.15
N PRO A 43 -35.32 9.01 -22.33
CA PRO A 43 -34.91 10.31 -22.85
C PRO A 43 -35.09 11.43 -21.81
N GLY A 44 -34.05 12.23 -21.58
CA GLY A 44 -34.07 13.34 -20.62
C GLY A 44 -33.60 12.99 -19.21
N GLU A 45 -33.56 11.72 -18.82
CA GLU A 45 -33.11 11.34 -17.47
C GLU A 45 -31.60 11.53 -17.27
N MET A 46 -30.81 11.23 -18.30
CA MET A 46 -29.36 11.43 -18.27
C MET A 46 -29.03 12.92 -18.10
N GLU A 47 -29.66 13.77 -18.89
CA GLU A 47 -29.49 15.22 -18.84
C GLU A 47 -29.86 15.76 -17.45
N HIS A 48 -30.98 15.31 -16.89
CA HIS A 48 -31.41 15.67 -15.54
C HIS A 48 -30.41 15.27 -14.45
N ASP A 49 -29.85 14.05 -14.52
CA ASP A 49 -28.86 13.60 -13.54
C ASP A 49 -27.50 14.31 -13.70
N ILE A 50 -27.11 14.66 -14.93
CA ILE A 50 -25.94 15.52 -15.19
C ILE A 50 -26.17 16.92 -14.63
N GLU A 51 -27.35 17.51 -14.79
CA GLU A 51 -27.70 18.81 -14.21
C GLU A 51 -27.60 18.80 -12.67
N LYS A 52 -28.05 17.73 -12.02
CA LYS A 52 -27.88 17.56 -10.56
C LYS A 52 -26.42 17.48 -10.14
N LEU A 53 -25.59 16.74 -10.89
CA LEU A 53 -24.14 16.71 -10.63
C LEU A 53 -23.54 18.11 -10.76
N GLY A 54 -23.94 18.87 -11.78
CA GLY A 54 -23.57 20.28 -11.93
C GLY A 54 -23.94 21.13 -10.72
N CYS A 55 -25.16 20.99 -10.20
CA CYS A 55 -25.60 21.70 -8.99
C CYS A 55 -24.76 21.35 -7.75
N LEU A 56 -24.33 20.09 -7.62
CA LEU A 56 -23.44 19.66 -6.54
C LEU A 56 -22.05 20.28 -6.69
N ILE A 57 -21.50 20.31 -7.91
CA ILE A 57 -20.21 20.95 -8.20
C ILE A 57 -20.27 22.44 -7.87
N ASP A 58 -21.32 23.15 -8.31
CA ASP A 58 -21.53 24.56 -7.98
C ASP A 58 -21.59 24.81 -6.47
N HIS A 59 -22.24 23.90 -5.73
CA HIS A 59 -22.33 23.97 -4.27
C HIS A 59 -20.97 23.80 -3.60
N MET A 60 -20.10 22.95 -4.14
CA MET A 60 -18.73 22.74 -3.66
C MET A 60 -17.82 23.93 -4.01
N LEU A 61 -17.90 24.45 -5.24
CA LEU A 61 -17.12 25.63 -5.67
C LEU A 61 -17.42 26.87 -4.81
N LYS A 62 -18.66 27.02 -4.34
CA LYS A 62 -19.04 28.10 -3.40
C LYS A 62 -18.37 27.99 -2.02
N ARG A 63 -17.70 26.88 -1.68
CA ARG A 63 -17.11 26.60 -0.36
C ARG A 63 -15.58 26.67 -0.30
N HIS A 64 -14.92 27.51 -1.11
CA HIS A 64 -13.45 27.59 -1.17
C HIS A 64 -12.78 26.21 -1.39
N SER A 65 -13.47 25.29 -2.08
CA SER A 65 -12.94 23.97 -2.41
C SER A 65 -12.10 24.07 -3.68
N HIS A 66 -10.99 23.33 -3.70
CA HIS A 66 -10.11 23.20 -4.87
C HIS A 66 -10.32 21.81 -5.47
N PHE A 67 -10.48 21.76 -6.80
CA PHE A 67 -10.58 20.51 -7.54
C PHE A 67 -9.23 20.24 -8.17
N ILE A 68 -8.72 19.04 -7.93
CA ILE A 68 -7.48 18.54 -8.50
C ILE A 68 -7.75 17.19 -9.15
N SER A 69 -7.07 16.94 -10.26
CA SER A 69 -6.99 15.63 -10.90
C SER A 69 -6.19 14.65 -10.05
N ALA A 70 -6.30 13.37 -10.38
CA ALA A 70 -5.46 12.34 -9.77
C ALA A 70 -3.97 12.60 -10.04
N ASP A 71 -3.63 13.07 -11.23
CA ASP A 71 -2.23 13.36 -11.61
C ASP A 71 -1.67 14.56 -10.82
N GLU A 72 -2.45 15.62 -10.64
CA GLU A 72 -2.07 16.75 -9.78
C GLU A 72 -1.91 16.32 -8.33
N LEU A 73 -2.81 15.47 -7.82
CA LEU A 73 -2.69 14.92 -6.47
C LEU A 73 -1.42 14.07 -6.32
N LEU A 74 -1.14 13.19 -7.28
CA LEU A 74 0.07 12.35 -7.26
C LEU A 74 1.36 13.17 -7.42
N GLY A 75 1.30 14.31 -8.11
CA GLY A 75 2.41 15.27 -8.19
C GLY A 75 2.53 16.19 -6.97
N SER A 76 1.57 16.16 -6.05
CA SER A 76 1.55 17.04 -4.88
C SER A 76 2.43 16.52 -3.73
N PRO A 77 3.06 17.42 -2.94
CA PRO A 77 3.85 17.03 -1.77
C PRO A 77 3.07 16.12 -0.82
N GLY A 78 3.69 14.99 -0.43
CA GLY A 78 3.11 14.04 0.52
C GLY A 78 2.19 12.95 -0.07
N PHE A 79 1.82 13.01 -1.35
CA PHE A 79 0.94 12.01 -2.00
C PHE A 79 1.63 11.17 -3.09
N GLY A 80 2.69 11.68 -3.71
CA GLY A 80 3.48 10.96 -4.70
C GLY A 80 4.42 9.89 -4.12
N HIS A 81 5.16 9.21 -5.00
CA HIS A 81 6.37 8.49 -4.60
C HIS A 81 7.30 9.44 -3.86
N ALA A 82 7.96 8.98 -2.80
CA ALA A 82 8.91 9.82 -2.07
C ALA A 82 9.83 10.50 -3.09
N GLU A 83 9.87 11.83 -3.05
CA GLU A 83 10.47 12.62 -4.12
C GLU A 83 11.87 12.09 -4.46
N LEU A 84 12.18 11.99 -5.76
CA LEU A 84 13.50 11.62 -6.26
C LEU A 84 14.63 12.52 -5.70
N ASN A 85 14.27 13.64 -5.07
CA ASN A 85 15.17 14.65 -4.52
C ASN A 85 15.24 14.66 -2.98
N LEU A 86 14.60 13.72 -2.28
CA LEU A 86 14.69 13.65 -0.82
C LEU A 86 16.15 13.34 -0.40
N THR A 87 16.79 14.29 0.27
CA THR A 87 18.18 14.16 0.73
C THR A 87 18.20 13.58 2.14
N VAL A 88 18.03 12.26 2.27
CA VAL A 88 17.97 11.60 3.57
C VAL A 88 19.35 11.57 4.23
N THR A 89 19.44 11.98 5.49
CA THR A 89 20.68 11.98 6.28
C THR A 89 20.72 10.81 7.27
N ASP A 90 21.90 10.50 7.82
CA ASP A 90 22.02 9.51 8.91
C ASP A 90 21.20 9.87 10.14
N ALA A 91 20.98 11.17 10.39
CA ALA A 91 20.13 11.63 11.48
C ALA A 91 18.65 11.30 11.22
N ASP A 92 18.21 11.33 9.96
CA ASP A 92 16.87 10.92 9.58
C ASP A 92 16.71 9.40 9.67
N ILE A 93 17.72 8.63 9.25
CA ILE A 93 17.75 7.17 9.43
C ILE A 93 17.59 6.80 10.90
N ARG A 94 18.33 7.45 11.81
CA ARG A 94 18.19 7.22 13.26
C ARG A 94 16.78 7.51 13.76
N LYS A 95 16.15 8.61 13.33
CA LYS A 95 14.76 8.93 13.68
C LYS A 95 13.76 7.88 13.16
N LEU A 96 13.94 7.42 11.92
CA LEU A 96 13.10 6.39 11.32
C LEU A 96 13.26 5.05 12.07
N ALA A 97 14.50 4.66 12.39
CA ALA A 97 14.81 3.47 13.18
C ALA A 97 14.26 3.54 14.61
N ASP A 98 14.29 4.72 15.24
CA ASP A 98 13.71 4.95 16.56
C ASP A 98 12.19 4.79 16.57
N ALA A 99 11.52 5.25 15.51
CA ALA A 99 10.07 5.10 15.34
C ALA A 99 9.66 3.64 15.14
N TRP A 100 10.50 2.84 14.49
CA TRP A 100 10.25 1.43 14.18
C TRP A 100 10.86 0.50 15.24
N ARG A 101 10.13 0.31 16.34
CA ARG A 101 10.48 -0.71 17.36
C ARG A 101 9.89 -2.07 16.97
N VAL A 102 8.66 -2.33 17.38
CA VAL A 102 7.91 -3.56 17.08
C VAL A 102 6.73 -3.31 16.13
N SER A 103 6.46 -2.05 15.80
CA SER A 103 5.38 -1.62 14.93
C SER A 103 5.99 -0.87 13.75
N ILE A 104 5.80 -1.38 12.55
CA ILE A 104 6.24 -0.72 11.32
C ILE A 104 5.04 -0.15 10.56
N GLY A 105 5.24 0.95 9.84
CA GLY A 105 4.18 1.66 9.12
C GLY A 105 4.73 2.85 8.37
N TYR A 106 3.88 3.71 7.82
CA TYR A 106 4.36 4.93 7.18
C TYR A 106 4.99 5.90 8.19
N SER A 107 5.88 6.78 7.73
CA SER A 107 6.57 7.76 8.57
C SER A 107 6.84 9.06 7.81
N SER A 108 6.87 10.18 8.52
CA SER A 108 7.24 11.48 7.93
C SER A 108 8.75 11.67 7.96
N CYS A 109 9.34 12.08 6.84
CA CYS A 109 10.76 12.42 6.74
C CYS A 109 10.90 13.70 5.91
N GLN A 110 11.51 14.75 6.48
CA GLN A 110 11.73 16.05 5.83
C GLN A 110 10.51 16.57 5.03
N GLY A 111 9.34 16.62 5.68
CA GLY A 111 8.13 17.13 5.04
C GLY A 111 7.52 16.20 3.97
N ASN A 112 7.93 14.94 3.90
CA ASN A 112 7.38 13.92 3.00
C ASN A 112 6.85 12.69 3.75
N TRP A 113 5.79 12.06 3.24
CA TRP A 113 5.32 10.77 3.74
C TRP A 113 6.02 9.63 3.01
N LEU A 114 6.65 8.76 3.79
CA LEU A 114 7.25 7.51 3.34
C LEU A 114 6.32 6.35 3.71
N CYS A 115 6.02 5.46 2.77
CA CYS A 115 5.37 4.19 3.08
C CYS A 115 6.34 3.23 3.78
N ALA A 116 5.85 2.12 4.30
CA ALA A 116 6.72 1.16 4.99
C ALA A 116 7.79 0.57 4.06
N ALA A 117 7.48 0.32 2.79
CA ALA A 117 8.47 -0.17 1.84
C ALA A 117 9.62 0.84 1.63
N GLU A 118 9.30 2.13 1.49
CA GLU A 118 10.29 3.19 1.33
C GLU A 118 11.17 3.34 2.59
N VAL A 119 10.58 3.32 3.79
CA VAL A 119 11.34 3.35 5.05
C VAL A 119 12.25 2.13 5.17
N PHE A 120 11.74 0.93 4.88
CA PHE A 120 12.56 -0.29 4.93
C PHE A 120 13.70 -0.26 3.91
N SER A 121 13.47 0.31 2.72
CA SER A 121 14.53 0.49 1.72
C SER A 121 15.68 1.39 2.23
N LEU A 122 15.36 2.44 3.00
CA LEU A 122 16.33 3.36 3.60
C LEU A 122 17.11 2.68 4.73
N LEU A 123 16.43 1.98 5.65
CA LEU A 123 17.09 1.23 6.72
C LEU A 123 18.04 0.17 6.14
N ARG A 124 17.58 -0.55 5.11
CA ARG A 124 18.41 -1.51 4.37
C ARG A 124 19.62 -0.83 3.71
N ALA A 125 19.42 0.33 3.07
CA ALA A 125 20.51 1.06 2.45
C ALA A 125 21.58 1.46 3.47
N ALA A 126 21.15 1.95 4.65
CA ALA A 126 22.04 2.29 5.75
C ALA A 126 22.80 1.06 6.29
N CYS A 127 22.13 -0.07 6.50
CA CYS A 127 22.81 -1.31 6.91
C CYS A 127 23.79 -1.85 5.86
N CYS A 128 23.65 -1.46 4.60
CA CYS A 128 24.45 -1.93 3.48
C CYS A 128 25.47 -0.91 2.96
N ASP A 129 25.65 0.23 3.65
CA ASP A 129 26.48 1.35 3.22
C ASP A 129 26.17 1.82 1.77
N LYS A 130 24.89 1.83 1.42
CA LYS A 130 24.38 2.27 0.11
C LYS A 130 23.79 3.67 0.20
N PRO A 131 23.68 4.40 -0.94
CA PRO A 131 23.02 5.70 -0.98
C PRO A 131 21.62 5.68 -0.35
N LEU A 132 21.36 6.65 0.51
CA LEU A 132 20.11 6.78 1.26
C LEU A 132 19.01 7.42 0.41
N HIS A 133 18.56 6.69 -0.61
CA HIS A 133 17.43 7.09 -1.44
C HIS A 133 16.24 6.17 -1.17
N PRO A 134 15.05 6.72 -0.84
CA PRO A 134 13.86 5.90 -0.68
C PRO A 134 13.52 5.27 -2.03
N SER A 135 13.28 3.96 -2.01
CA SER A 135 12.88 3.20 -3.19
C SER A 135 11.52 2.57 -2.92
N PHE A 136 10.55 2.86 -3.81
CA PHE A 136 9.27 2.20 -3.77
C PHE A 136 9.43 0.70 -4.05
N ALA A 137 8.71 -0.12 -3.28
CA ALA A 137 8.54 -1.53 -3.57
C ALA A 137 7.14 -2.00 -3.18
N TYR A 138 6.64 -2.99 -3.92
CA TYR A 138 5.46 -3.74 -3.49
C TYR A 138 5.79 -4.56 -2.24
N GLY A 139 4.75 -4.89 -1.47
CA GLY A 139 4.89 -5.84 -0.38
C GLY A 139 5.08 -7.27 -0.89
N PRO A 140 5.38 -8.22 0.01
CA PRO A 140 5.56 -9.63 -0.34
C PRO A 140 4.32 -10.22 -1.02
N GLU A 141 4.52 -11.28 -1.80
CA GLU A 141 3.43 -12.01 -2.45
C GLU A 141 2.75 -12.95 -1.47
N GLN A 142 3.52 -13.53 -0.55
CA GLN A 142 3.05 -14.52 0.41
C GLN A 142 3.44 -14.17 1.84
N ARG A 143 2.59 -14.58 2.79
CA ARG A 143 2.90 -14.52 4.21
C ARG A 143 3.73 -15.74 4.62
N ILE A 144 5.01 -15.53 4.88
CA ILE A 144 5.90 -16.53 5.48
C ILE A 144 6.15 -16.14 6.94
N ALA A 145 6.06 -17.10 7.86
CA ALA A 145 6.40 -16.89 9.26
C ALA A 145 7.92 -17.00 9.46
N SER A 146 8.51 -16.16 10.33
CA SER A 146 9.92 -16.33 10.70
C SER A 146 10.10 -17.55 11.58
N GLU A 147 11.12 -18.34 11.30
CA GLU A 147 11.43 -19.58 12.01
C GLU A 147 11.91 -19.30 13.44
N GLU A 148 11.60 -20.21 14.36
CA GLU A 148 11.96 -20.08 15.77
C GLU A 148 13.48 -20.07 15.99
N GLY A 149 13.92 -19.22 16.92
CA GLY A 149 15.34 -19.04 17.24
C GLY A 149 16.19 -18.53 16.07
N ALA A 150 15.60 -17.82 15.10
CA ALA A 150 16.38 -17.10 14.11
C ALA A 150 17.20 -15.99 14.79
N ALA A 151 18.51 -16.03 14.57
CA ALA A 151 19.49 -15.11 15.12
C ALA A 151 20.73 -15.09 14.22
N GLY A 152 21.52 -14.03 14.31
CA GLY A 152 22.76 -13.89 13.57
C GLY A 152 23.65 -12.83 14.17
N PHE A 153 24.88 -12.74 13.67
CA PHE A 153 25.77 -11.61 13.95
C PHE A 153 25.40 -10.43 13.04
N PRO A 154 25.76 -9.17 13.37
CA PRO A 154 25.46 -8.00 12.54
C PRO A 154 25.87 -8.19 11.06
N GLU A 155 27.02 -8.81 10.82
CA GLU A 155 27.48 -9.20 9.48
C GLU A 155 26.47 -10.10 8.72
N ASP A 156 25.82 -11.06 9.39
CA ASP A 156 24.85 -11.97 8.76
C ASP A 156 23.57 -11.22 8.32
N TYR A 157 23.12 -10.27 9.15
CA TYR A 157 21.97 -9.43 8.83
C TYR A 157 22.26 -8.54 7.63
N ARG A 158 23.43 -7.88 7.59
CA ARG A 158 23.80 -7.05 6.44
C ARG A 158 23.92 -7.90 5.17
N LYS A 159 24.47 -9.12 5.21
CA LYS A 159 24.43 -10.04 4.04
C LYS A 159 23.00 -10.34 3.58
N ALA A 160 22.11 -10.72 4.51
CA ALA A 160 20.72 -11.02 4.20
C ALA A 160 20.01 -9.80 3.60
N LEU A 161 20.15 -8.63 4.23
CA LEU A 161 19.58 -7.36 3.80
C LEU A 161 20.10 -6.93 2.43
N CYS A 162 21.41 -7.07 2.14
CA CYS A 162 21.99 -6.60 0.88
C CYS A 162 21.60 -7.43 -0.35
N THR A 163 20.92 -8.57 -0.17
CA THR A 163 20.35 -9.36 -1.27
C THR A 163 19.39 -8.53 -2.11
N ALA A 164 19.42 -8.71 -3.43
CA ALA A 164 18.54 -8.00 -4.35
C ALA A 164 17.07 -8.41 -4.12
N TRP A 165 16.18 -7.42 -4.12
CA TRP A 165 14.75 -7.68 -4.06
C TRP A 165 14.24 -8.20 -5.41
N PRO A 166 13.27 -9.14 -5.43
CA PRO A 166 12.61 -9.55 -6.66
C PRO A 166 11.95 -8.36 -7.37
N GLN A 167 11.63 -8.55 -8.64
CA GLN A 167 10.99 -7.53 -9.48
C GLN A 167 9.65 -8.06 -9.97
N MET A 168 8.61 -7.23 -9.86
CA MET A 168 7.29 -7.47 -10.42
C MET A 168 7.02 -6.38 -11.45
N MET A 169 6.91 -6.74 -12.73
CA MET A 169 6.65 -5.80 -13.83
C MET A 169 7.62 -4.59 -13.86
N GLY A 170 8.89 -4.82 -13.50
CA GLY A 170 9.92 -3.77 -13.47
C GLY A 170 9.92 -2.89 -12.22
N VAL A 171 9.10 -3.21 -11.21
CA VAL A 171 9.08 -2.55 -9.91
C VAL A 171 9.63 -3.51 -8.84
N PRO A 172 10.49 -3.06 -7.91
CA PRO A 172 10.93 -3.90 -6.81
C PRO A 172 9.77 -4.43 -5.95
N GLN A 173 9.96 -5.62 -5.39
CA GLN A 173 9.04 -6.25 -4.47
C GLN A 173 9.81 -6.76 -3.26
N ILE A 174 9.30 -6.50 -2.06
CA ILE A 174 9.87 -7.07 -0.83
C ILE A 174 9.75 -8.60 -0.92
N PRO A 175 10.83 -9.37 -0.68
CA PRO A 175 10.78 -10.82 -0.78
C PRO A 175 9.85 -11.42 0.28
N ASP A 176 9.26 -12.58 0.03
CA ASP A 176 8.39 -13.28 1.00
C ASP A 176 9.11 -13.61 2.31
N CYS A 177 10.42 -13.82 2.25
CA CYS A 177 11.30 -13.94 3.41
C CYS A 177 12.75 -13.59 3.06
N PHE A 178 13.54 -13.32 4.10
CA PHE A 178 14.98 -13.19 4.07
C PHE A 178 15.61 -14.47 4.65
N MET A 179 16.76 -14.87 4.12
CA MET A 179 17.53 -16.00 4.65
C MET A 179 18.60 -15.49 5.61
N LEU A 180 18.49 -15.86 6.88
CA LEU A 180 19.45 -15.57 7.94
C LEU A 180 20.01 -16.88 8.49
N ASN A 181 21.29 -17.18 8.21
CA ASN A 181 21.96 -18.40 8.67
C ASN A 181 21.15 -19.69 8.38
N GLY A 182 20.57 -19.77 7.18
CA GLY A 182 19.75 -20.91 6.74
C GLY A 182 18.31 -20.91 7.26
N LYS A 183 17.91 -19.93 8.09
CA LYS A 183 16.55 -19.77 8.58
C LYS A 183 15.79 -18.68 7.83
N ARG A 184 14.48 -18.87 7.65
CA ARG A 184 13.57 -17.88 7.05
C ARG A 184 13.17 -16.85 8.08
N VAL A 185 13.27 -15.57 7.71
CA VAL A 185 12.81 -14.42 8.48
C VAL A 185 11.86 -13.61 7.64
N ASN A 186 10.66 -13.35 8.14
CA ASN A 186 9.66 -12.57 7.42
C ASN A 186 10.10 -11.10 7.29
N PRO A 187 9.56 -10.33 6.32
CA PRO A 187 10.01 -8.96 6.09
C PRO A 187 9.75 -8.00 7.24
N VAL A 188 8.69 -8.22 8.02
CA VAL A 188 8.34 -7.36 9.16
C VAL A 188 9.39 -7.50 10.27
N ASP A 189 9.71 -8.74 10.65
CA ASP A 189 10.70 -9.05 11.66
C ASP A 189 12.09 -8.60 11.20
N MET A 190 12.42 -8.78 9.90
CA MET A 190 13.68 -8.28 9.34
C MET A 190 13.77 -6.75 9.39
N ALA A 191 12.69 -6.03 9.06
CA ALA A 191 12.63 -4.58 9.13
C ALA A 191 12.78 -4.04 10.56
N CYS A 192 12.08 -4.64 11.53
CA CYS A 192 12.24 -4.34 12.94
C CYS A 192 13.67 -4.61 13.43
N THR A 193 14.27 -5.70 12.97
CA THR A 193 15.65 -6.05 13.35
C THR A 193 16.67 -5.07 12.74
N ALA A 194 16.48 -4.65 11.48
CA ALA A 194 17.31 -3.63 10.85
C ALA A 194 17.24 -2.29 11.59
N ALA A 195 16.04 -1.85 11.98
CA ALA A 195 15.86 -0.65 12.81
C ALA A 195 16.57 -0.78 14.17
N TRP A 196 16.48 -1.95 14.80
CA TRP A 196 17.17 -2.22 16.06
C TRP A 196 18.70 -2.18 15.90
N LEU A 197 19.25 -2.82 14.87
CA LEU A 197 20.71 -2.82 14.60
C LEU A 197 21.26 -1.40 14.42
N LEU A 198 20.54 -0.54 13.69
CA LEU A 198 20.94 0.85 13.46
C LEU A 198 20.87 1.72 14.73
N ARG A 199 19.98 1.38 15.67
CA ARG A 199 19.83 2.09 16.94
C ARG A 199 20.84 1.64 17.99
N GLU A 200 20.95 0.33 18.20
CA GLU A 200 21.76 -0.22 19.29
C GLU A 200 23.23 -0.39 18.91
N GLN A 201 23.54 -0.54 17.62
CA GLN A 201 24.91 -0.73 17.10
C GLN A 201 25.71 -1.76 17.93
N PRO A 202 25.20 -3.00 18.04
CA PRO A 202 25.88 -4.04 18.81
C PRO A 202 27.27 -4.33 18.23
N GLU A 203 28.15 -4.89 19.06
CA GLU A 203 29.47 -5.36 18.61
C GLU A 203 29.31 -6.48 17.56
N GLU A 204 30.25 -6.57 16.61
CA GLU A 204 30.17 -7.51 15.47
C GLU A 204 30.13 -8.99 15.86
N ASP A 205 30.58 -9.34 17.07
CA ASP A 205 30.55 -10.68 17.64
C ASP A 205 29.35 -10.92 18.57
N THR A 206 28.44 -9.95 18.68
CA THR A 206 27.21 -10.10 19.45
C THR A 206 26.17 -10.88 18.64
N LEU A 207 25.74 -12.02 19.18
CA LEU A 207 24.61 -12.76 18.60
C LEU A 207 23.30 -12.02 18.87
N VAL A 208 22.65 -11.53 17.82
CA VAL A 208 21.41 -10.76 17.90
C VAL A 208 20.23 -11.63 17.48
N PRO A 209 19.20 -11.82 18.33
CA PRO A 209 17.95 -12.46 17.94
C PRO A 209 17.10 -11.53 17.06
N ILE A 210 16.25 -12.10 16.20
CA ILE A 210 15.30 -11.29 15.44
C ILE A 210 14.31 -10.55 16.36
N VAL A 211 13.98 -9.32 16.00
CA VAL A 211 12.94 -8.52 16.66
C VAL A 211 11.59 -8.85 16.03
N ARG A 212 10.67 -9.40 16.83
CA ARG A 212 9.31 -9.72 16.36
C ARG A 212 8.46 -8.46 16.27
N GLY A 213 7.83 -8.26 15.11
CA GLY A 213 7.04 -7.06 14.85
C GLY A 213 5.70 -7.32 14.17
N PHE A 214 4.99 -6.22 13.88
CA PHE A 214 3.78 -6.23 13.06
C PHE A 214 3.71 -5.00 12.16
N LEU A 215 3.05 -5.14 11.01
CA LEU A 215 2.78 -4.06 10.07
C LEU A 215 1.46 -3.36 10.48
N GLU A 216 1.55 -2.17 11.07
CA GLU A 216 0.37 -1.43 11.56
C GLU A 216 -0.69 -1.18 10.48
N PRO A 217 -0.32 -0.78 9.24
CA PRO A 217 -1.28 -0.55 8.16
C PRO A 217 -2.20 -1.73 7.84
N GLU A 218 -1.84 -2.99 8.15
CA GLU A 218 -2.72 -4.14 7.96
C GLU A 218 -4.04 -4.00 8.73
N ARG A 219 -4.04 -3.27 9.85
CA ARG A 219 -5.24 -3.01 10.67
C ARG A 219 -6.28 -2.15 9.95
N LYS A 220 -5.90 -1.46 8.87
CA LYS A 220 -6.81 -0.69 8.02
C LYS A 220 -7.59 -1.58 7.05
N VAL A 221 -7.15 -2.82 6.83
CA VAL A 221 -7.82 -3.76 5.95
C VAL A 221 -9.00 -4.39 6.68
N SER A 222 -10.16 -4.40 6.02
CA SER A 222 -11.36 -5.02 6.59
C SER A 222 -11.15 -6.51 6.87
N VAL A 223 -11.77 -7.00 7.94
CA VAL A 223 -11.90 -8.44 8.21
C VAL A 223 -13.13 -9.05 7.53
N LYS A 224 -14.02 -8.23 6.98
CA LYS A 224 -15.25 -8.69 6.31
C LYS A 224 -14.92 -9.18 4.89
N ASN A 225 -14.84 -10.50 4.75
CA ASN A 225 -14.57 -11.22 3.50
C ASN A 225 -15.81 -11.52 2.66
N ASP A 226 -17.03 -11.34 3.18
CA ASP A 226 -18.26 -11.51 2.39
C ASP A 226 -18.41 -10.37 1.37
N PHE A 227 -18.04 -10.68 0.13
CA PHE A 227 -18.14 -9.79 -1.02
C PHE A 227 -19.38 -10.12 -1.85
N GLY A 228 -19.85 -11.37 -1.80
CA GLY A 228 -21.06 -11.82 -2.49
C GLY A 228 -22.32 -11.05 -2.10
N SER A 229 -22.43 -10.62 -0.84
CA SER A 229 -23.54 -9.77 -0.39
C SER A 229 -23.41 -8.29 -0.77
N LYS A 230 -22.23 -7.84 -1.18
CA LYS A 230 -21.95 -6.41 -1.45
C LYS A 230 -22.06 -6.04 -2.91
N TRP A 231 -21.69 -6.94 -3.82
CA TRP A 231 -21.71 -6.64 -5.24
C TRP A 231 -22.25 -7.82 -6.04
N ILE A 232 -23.29 -7.55 -6.83
CA ILE A 232 -24.07 -8.54 -7.55
C ILE A 232 -23.27 -9.37 -8.54
N ILE A 233 -22.06 -8.96 -8.95
CA ILE A 233 -21.26 -9.72 -9.92
C ILE A 233 -20.59 -10.96 -9.30
N PHE A 234 -20.45 -10.99 -7.97
CA PHE A 234 -19.85 -12.13 -7.29
C PHE A 234 -20.89 -13.22 -7.02
N PRO A 235 -20.49 -14.50 -6.93
CA PRO A 235 -21.36 -15.54 -6.43
C PRO A 235 -21.94 -15.15 -5.07
N GLU A 236 -23.18 -15.57 -4.81
CA GLU A 236 -23.78 -15.37 -3.49
C GLU A 236 -22.91 -16.01 -2.41
N HIS A 237 -22.74 -15.29 -1.29
CA HIS A 237 -21.90 -15.70 -0.16
C HIS A 237 -20.42 -15.92 -0.50
N TRP A 238 -19.93 -15.43 -1.64
CA TRP A 238 -18.52 -15.54 -1.98
C TRP A 238 -17.61 -14.81 -0.98
N GLN A 239 -16.57 -15.51 -0.53
CA GLN A 239 -15.59 -15.05 0.44
C GLN A 239 -14.28 -14.67 -0.24
N ALA A 240 -13.88 -13.41 -0.12
CA ALA A 240 -12.71 -12.83 -0.78
C ALA A 240 -11.43 -12.91 0.08
N GLU A 241 -11.17 -14.05 0.73
CA GLU A 241 -10.10 -14.17 1.72
C GLU A 241 -8.72 -13.84 1.15
N HIS A 242 -8.39 -14.38 -0.02
CA HIS A 242 -7.11 -14.12 -0.68
C HIS A 242 -6.97 -12.67 -1.17
N ILE A 243 -8.06 -12.03 -1.58
CA ILE A 243 -8.03 -10.60 -1.95
C ILE A 243 -7.68 -9.77 -0.72
N LEU A 244 -8.31 -10.06 0.43
CA LEU A 244 -8.01 -9.36 1.67
C LEU A 244 -6.57 -9.65 2.14
N GLU A 245 -6.07 -10.87 1.95
CA GLU A 245 -4.70 -11.20 2.33
C GLU A 245 -3.67 -10.46 1.47
N ILE A 246 -3.82 -10.47 0.14
CA ILE A 246 -2.98 -9.66 -0.75
C ILE A 246 -3.10 -8.18 -0.38
N THR A 247 -4.30 -7.69 -0.06
CA THR A 247 -4.48 -6.30 0.39
C THR A 247 -3.66 -6.00 1.64
N ARG A 248 -3.64 -6.90 2.64
CA ARG A 248 -2.80 -6.78 3.85
C ARG A 248 -1.33 -6.75 3.49
N LEU A 249 -0.87 -7.70 2.68
CA LEU A 249 0.52 -7.77 2.24
C LEU A 249 0.93 -6.54 1.43
N GLN A 250 0.02 -5.88 0.71
CA GLN A 250 0.33 -4.67 -0.03
C GLN A 250 0.19 -3.38 0.80
N THR A 251 -0.25 -3.44 2.06
CA THR A 251 -0.25 -2.25 2.93
C THR A 251 1.14 -1.70 3.25
N TRP A 252 2.21 -2.42 2.89
CA TRP A 252 3.57 -1.89 2.82
C TRP A 252 3.68 -0.61 1.97
N THR A 253 2.79 -0.45 0.98
CA THR A 253 2.75 0.69 0.05
C THR A 253 1.89 1.86 0.55
N LEU A 254 1.16 1.68 1.65
CA LEU A 254 0.16 2.64 2.11
C LEU A 254 0.82 3.89 2.71
N LYS A 255 0.34 5.07 2.28
CA LYS A 255 0.64 6.38 2.86
C LYS A 255 -0.64 6.99 3.46
N PRO A 256 -0.54 7.89 4.43
CA PRO A 256 -1.73 8.54 4.98
C PRO A 256 -2.32 9.50 3.93
N ALA A 257 -3.64 9.56 3.84
CA ALA A 257 -4.35 10.55 3.03
C ALA A 257 -4.35 11.91 3.75
N ARG A 258 -3.17 12.49 3.94
CA ARG A 258 -2.96 13.76 4.66
C ARG A 258 -1.92 14.59 3.96
N TRP A 259 -2.26 15.86 3.75
CA TRP A 259 -1.29 16.89 3.44
C TRP A 259 -0.25 16.96 4.55
N ILE A 260 0.98 17.26 4.17
CA ILE A 260 1.99 17.69 5.13
C ILE A 260 1.86 19.20 5.17
N ASP A 261 1.44 19.73 6.32
CA ASP A 261 1.44 21.16 6.54
C ASP A 261 2.90 21.64 6.43
N ALA A 262 3.17 22.54 5.48
CA ALA A 262 4.48 23.16 5.27
C ALA A 262 4.84 24.12 6.41
#